data_AF-A0A927V6B4-F1
#
_entry.id   AF-A0A927V6B4-F1
#
_cell.length_a   1.000
_cell.length_b   1.000
_cell.length_c   1.000
_cell.angle_alpha   90.00
_cell.angle_beta   90.00
_cell.angle_gamma   90.00
#
_symmetry.space_group_name_H-M   'P 1'
#
loop_
_entity.id
_entity.type
_entity.pdbx_description
1 polymer ?
#
loop_
_entity_poly.entity_id
_entity_poly.type
_entity_poly.pdbx_seq_one_letter_code
_entity_poly.pdbx_strand_id
1 'polypeptide(L)'
;MMWKDINWETKRVTICHNRVQLVTKDTVKLPKREKVREIELHNAGYTTLKIYKEWQEAILGRPIAPEAFVLQWEINLLQDYVCHTGKVSRKWKEIYNYLNKCRVKAKKEELPYGRIHDGRHTYITLLLHGIEKDDKSIIAPASFFQVYESAGHSLPRAMQNVSNTVYNDETGDRWDITRFWNEAIYTDIAECWRFACEVRQIEEEMMTELEKATKQAQKQQRLEKAKAERLKGNPPEDILIEYK
;
A
#
# COMPACT_ATOMS: atom_id res chain seq x y z
N MET A 1 -2.65 3.91 -8.20
CA MET A 1 -1.33 3.40 -8.57
C MET A 1 -1.51 2.16 -9.41
N MET A 2 -0.98 2.21 -10.62
CA MET A 2 -0.79 1.11 -11.55
C MET A 2 0.67 0.66 -11.50
N TRP A 3 0.99 -0.52 -12.04
CA TRP A 3 2.36 -1.03 -12.03
C TRP A 3 3.35 -0.18 -12.84
N LYS A 4 2.87 0.48 -13.90
CA LYS A 4 3.63 1.44 -14.71
C LYS A 4 4.04 2.71 -13.97
N ASP A 5 3.36 3.02 -12.86
CA ASP A 5 3.66 4.22 -12.06
C ASP A 5 4.93 4.04 -11.22
N ILE A 6 5.48 2.82 -11.16
CA ILE A 6 6.65 2.46 -10.35
C ILE A 6 7.86 2.33 -11.27
N ASN A 7 8.85 3.20 -11.08
CA ASN A 7 10.17 3.04 -11.67
C ASN A 7 11.03 2.18 -10.74
N TRP A 8 11.29 0.94 -11.15
CA TRP A 8 12.04 -0.03 -10.37
C TRP A 8 13.54 0.26 -10.31
N GLU A 9 14.09 0.93 -11.31
CA GLU A 9 15.52 1.29 -11.36
C GLU A 9 15.82 2.43 -10.38
N THR A 10 15.00 3.48 -10.40
CA THR A 10 15.16 4.64 -9.52
C THR A 10 14.46 4.50 -8.18
N LYS A 11 13.70 3.40 -7.98
CA LYS A 11 12.85 3.14 -6.81
C LYS A 11 11.85 4.27 -6.53
N ARG A 12 11.32 4.91 -7.57
CA ARG A 12 10.35 6.01 -7.44
C ARG A 12 8.96 5.61 -7.87
N VAL A 13 7.96 6.18 -7.20
CA VAL A 13 6.54 6.06 -7.55
C VAL A 13 6.02 7.41 -7.99
N THR A 14 5.44 7.45 -9.18
CA THR A 14 4.73 8.61 -9.70
C THR A 14 3.28 8.57 -9.23
N ILE A 15 2.84 9.61 -8.53
CA ILE A 15 1.44 9.74 -8.11
C ILE A 15 0.77 10.81 -8.97
N CYS A 16 0.23 10.36 -10.11
CA CYS A 16 -0.37 11.20 -11.14
C CYS A 16 -1.89 10.98 -11.33
N HIS A 17 -2.51 10.11 -10.53
CA HIS A 17 -3.96 9.90 -10.56
C HIS A 17 -4.46 9.22 -9.27
N ASN A 18 -5.73 9.45 -8.95
CA ASN A 18 -6.44 8.79 -7.86
C ASN A 18 -7.63 8.01 -8.40
N ARG A 19 -7.78 6.75 -8.00
CA ARG A 19 -9.01 5.99 -8.24
C ARG A 19 -9.99 6.29 -7.11
N VAL A 20 -11.15 6.83 -7.45
CA VAL A 20 -12.18 7.24 -6.50
C VAL A 20 -13.53 6.69 -6.93
N GLN A 21 -14.41 6.43 -5.97
CA GLN A 21 -15.79 6.13 -6.27
C GLN A 21 -16.59 7.44 -6.35
N LEU A 22 -17.21 7.70 -7.49
CA LEU A 22 -18.17 8.78 -7.68
C LEU A 22 -19.56 8.15 -7.88
N VAL A 23 -20.46 8.40 -6.93
CA VAL A 23 -21.80 7.78 -6.89
C VAL A 23 -21.68 6.25 -6.88
N THR A 24 -22.00 5.56 -7.97
CA THR A 24 -21.92 4.09 -8.11
C THR A 24 -20.76 3.63 -8.99
N LYS A 25 -19.98 4.54 -9.58
CA LYS A 25 -18.91 4.22 -10.52
C LYS A 25 -17.55 4.50 -9.92
N ASP A 26 -16.62 3.57 -10.10
CA ASP A 26 -15.20 3.86 -9.88
C ASP A 26 -14.69 4.73 -11.05
N THR A 27 -13.79 5.66 -10.77
CA THR A 27 -13.33 6.67 -11.71
C THR A 27 -11.85 6.94 -11.46
N VAL A 28 -11.07 7.02 -12.55
CA VAL A 28 -9.69 7.50 -12.47
C VAL A 28 -9.69 9.02 -12.61
N LYS A 29 -9.36 9.69 -11.51
CA LYS A 29 -9.30 11.14 -11.40
C LYS A 29 -7.88 11.64 -11.53
N LEU A 30 -7.66 12.52 -12.49
CA LEU A 30 -6.41 13.27 -12.61
C LEU A 30 -6.28 14.33 -11.50
N PRO A 31 -5.06 14.68 -11.10
CA PRO A 31 -4.81 15.70 -10.09
C PRO A 31 -5.33 17.05 -10.55
N LYS A 32 -5.95 17.79 -9.63
CA LYS A 32 -6.30 19.19 -9.89
C LYS A 32 -5.00 19.98 -10.07
N ARG A 33 -4.92 20.79 -11.13
CA ARG A 33 -3.76 21.64 -11.46
C ARG A 33 -2.47 20.86 -11.71
N GLU A 34 -2.58 19.67 -12.30
CA GLU A 34 -1.42 18.87 -12.73
C GLU A 34 -0.40 18.56 -11.62
N LYS A 35 -0.85 18.54 -10.36
CA LYS A 35 0.00 18.17 -9.23
C LYS A 35 0.36 16.69 -9.26
N VAL A 36 1.32 16.34 -10.10
CA VAL A 36 2.05 15.09 -10.09
C VAL A 36 3.14 15.20 -9.04
N ARG A 37 3.37 14.12 -8.29
CA ARG A 37 4.52 14.04 -7.37
C ARG A 37 5.20 12.70 -7.53
N GLU A 38 6.50 12.70 -7.30
CA GLU A 38 7.29 11.49 -7.17
C GLU A 38 7.59 11.24 -5.70
N ILE A 39 7.51 9.98 -5.29
CA ILE A 39 7.91 9.54 -3.95
C ILE A 39 8.95 8.45 -4.13
N GLU A 40 10.11 8.62 -3.50
CA GLU A 40 11.11 7.56 -3.42
C GLU A 40 10.68 6.50 -2.40
N LEU A 41 10.85 5.23 -2.76
CA LEU A 41 10.52 4.07 -1.94
C LEU A 41 11.67 3.75 -1.00
N HIS A 42 11.38 3.77 0.29
CA HIS A 42 12.23 3.11 1.28
C HIS A 42 12.31 1.59 1.01
N ASN A 43 13.38 0.95 1.46
CA ASN A 43 13.71 -0.45 1.18
C ASN A 43 12.55 -1.39 1.53
N ALA A 44 11.92 -1.21 2.69
CA ALA A 44 10.76 -2.00 3.08
C ALA A 44 9.57 -1.85 2.11
N GLY A 45 9.27 -0.64 1.64
CA GLY A 45 8.19 -0.39 0.68
C GLY A 45 8.49 -1.00 -0.68
N TYR A 46 9.74 -0.84 -1.14
CA TYR A 46 10.24 -1.46 -2.36
C TYR A 46 10.16 -2.99 -2.32
N THR A 47 10.68 -3.61 -1.26
CA THR A 47 10.64 -5.06 -1.06
C THR A 47 9.21 -5.58 -0.99
N THR A 48 8.33 -4.88 -0.27
CA THR A 48 6.90 -5.25 -0.20
C THR A 48 6.25 -5.24 -1.57
N LEU A 49 6.48 -4.19 -2.39
CA LEU A 49 5.94 -4.11 -3.74
C LEU A 49 6.49 -5.21 -4.65
N LYS A 50 7.78 -5.53 -4.53
CA LYS A 50 8.41 -6.62 -5.31
C LYS A 50 7.79 -7.98 -4.98
N ILE A 51 7.72 -8.33 -3.69
CA ILE A 51 7.11 -9.59 -3.23
C ILE A 51 5.65 -9.66 -3.68
N TYR A 52 4.91 -8.56 -3.56
CA TYR A 52 3.52 -8.51 -3.94
C TYR A 52 3.34 -8.69 -5.46
N LYS A 53 4.23 -8.12 -6.28
CA LYS A 53 4.25 -8.33 -7.73
C LYS A 53 4.49 -9.80 -8.07
N GLU A 54 5.52 -10.41 -7.49
CA GLU A 54 5.87 -11.83 -7.69
C GLU A 54 4.69 -12.75 -7.30
N TRP A 55 4.03 -12.45 -6.18
CA TRP A 55 2.83 -13.18 -5.74
C TRP A 55 1.68 -13.08 -6.76
N GLN A 56 1.43 -11.89 -7.30
CA GLN A 56 0.40 -11.69 -8.31
C GLN A 56 0.74 -12.42 -9.64
N GLU A 57 2.01 -12.39 -10.07
CA GLU A 57 2.48 -13.10 -11.27
C GLU A 57 2.38 -14.63 -11.11
N ALA A 58 2.70 -15.14 -9.93
CA ALA A 58 2.55 -16.57 -9.60
C ALA A 58 1.08 -17.03 -9.67
N ILE A 59 0.14 -16.22 -9.19
CA ILE A 59 -1.30 -16.52 -9.30
C ILE A 59 -1.75 -16.57 -10.77
N LEU A 60 -1.27 -15.63 -11.58
CA LEU A 60 -1.67 -15.50 -12.98
C LEU A 60 -0.95 -16.51 -13.90
N GLY A 61 0.20 -17.05 -13.48
CA GLY A 61 1.07 -17.87 -14.31
C GLY A 61 1.71 -17.09 -15.47
N ARG A 62 1.74 -15.75 -15.38
CA ARG A 62 2.27 -14.84 -16.41
C ARG A 62 2.68 -13.49 -15.81
N PRO A 63 3.51 -12.69 -16.51
CA PRO A 63 3.81 -11.33 -16.11
C PRO A 63 2.57 -10.44 -16.02
N ILE A 64 2.57 -9.50 -15.08
CA ILE A 64 1.47 -8.53 -14.93
C ILE A 64 1.62 -7.40 -15.93
N ALA A 65 0.49 -7.00 -16.53
CA ALA A 65 0.44 -5.85 -17.42
C ALA A 65 0.80 -4.54 -16.68
N PRO A 66 1.62 -3.65 -17.26
CA PRO A 66 1.98 -2.37 -16.64
C PRO A 66 0.76 -1.51 -16.25
N GLU A 67 -0.33 -1.58 -17.00
CA GLU A 67 -1.56 -0.81 -16.77
C GLU A 67 -2.44 -1.39 -15.65
N ALA A 68 -2.14 -2.60 -15.17
CA ALA A 68 -2.90 -3.20 -14.09
C ALA A 68 -2.71 -2.40 -12.79
N PHE A 69 -3.80 -2.19 -12.06
CA PHE A 69 -3.73 -1.60 -10.73
C PHE A 69 -2.96 -2.50 -9.78
N VAL A 70 -2.14 -1.88 -8.92
CA VAL A 70 -1.28 -2.61 -7.98
C VAL A 70 -2.13 -3.41 -6.99
N LEU A 71 -3.03 -2.74 -6.25
CA LEU A 71 -3.82 -3.38 -5.20
C LEU A 71 -4.99 -4.19 -5.78
N GLN A 72 -4.80 -5.50 -5.89
CA GLN A 72 -5.79 -6.46 -6.37
C GLN A 72 -5.84 -7.69 -5.47
N TRP A 73 -7.05 -8.16 -5.18
CA TRP A 73 -7.26 -9.45 -4.52
C TRP A 73 -7.04 -10.59 -5.52
N GLU A 74 -6.73 -11.80 -5.03
CA GLU A 74 -6.55 -12.98 -5.90
C GLU A 74 -7.73 -13.20 -6.85
N ILE A 75 -8.96 -13.12 -6.32
CA ILE A 75 -10.17 -13.30 -7.14
C ILE A 75 -10.35 -12.21 -8.18
N ASN A 76 -9.92 -10.99 -7.86
CA ASN A 76 -9.95 -9.84 -8.75
C ASN A 76 -8.97 -10.03 -9.91
N LEU A 77 -7.76 -10.51 -9.62
CA LEU A 77 -6.73 -10.82 -10.62
C LEU A 77 -7.21 -11.91 -11.59
N LEU A 78 -7.74 -13.01 -11.06
CA LEU A 78 -8.21 -14.14 -11.86
C LEU A 78 -9.44 -13.82 -12.73
N GLN A 79 -10.15 -12.74 -12.41
CA GLN A 79 -11.36 -12.30 -13.12
C GLN A 79 -11.17 -11.07 -13.98
N ASP A 80 -9.96 -10.49 -13.96
CA ASP A 80 -9.66 -9.21 -14.59
C ASP A 80 -10.60 -8.09 -14.08
N TYR A 81 -10.80 -8.04 -12.75
CA TYR A 81 -11.67 -7.08 -12.09
C TYR A 81 -10.86 -6.18 -11.17
N VAL A 82 -11.15 -4.88 -11.14
CA VAL A 82 -10.43 -3.93 -10.27
C VAL A 82 -11.03 -3.90 -8.87
N CYS A 83 -10.17 -3.93 -7.84
CA CYS A 83 -10.60 -3.83 -6.46
C CYS A 83 -11.34 -2.50 -6.19
N HIS A 84 -12.62 -2.61 -5.82
CA HIS A 84 -13.44 -1.47 -5.40
C HIS A 84 -12.81 -0.73 -4.20
N THR A 85 -12.75 0.59 -4.26
CA THR A 85 -12.08 1.44 -3.25
C THR A 85 -12.61 1.21 -1.82
N GLY A 86 -13.93 1.14 -1.65
CA GLY A 86 -14.56 0.83 -0.34
C GLY A 86 -14.24 -0.56 0.25
N LYS A 87 -13.78 -1.53 -0.55
CA LYS A 87 -13.38 -2.86 -0.04
C LYS A 87 -12.05 -2.80 0.72
N VAL A 88 -11.17 -1.85 0.38
CA VAL A 88 -9.86 -1.69 1.04
C VAL A 88 -10.04 -1.31 2.51
N SER A 89 -10.91 -0.33 2.81
CA SER A 89 -11.24 0.06 4.20
C SER A 89 -11.86 -1.07 5.01
N ARG A 90 -12.74 -1.88 4.38
CA ARG A 90 -13.31 -3.07 5.04
C ARG A 90 -12.23 -4.09 5.37
N LYS A 91 -11.32 -4.36 4.42
CA LYS A 91 -10.25 -5.33 4.63
C LYS A 91 -9.28 -4.89 5.72
N TRP A 92 -8.99 -3.60 5.80
CA TRP A 92 -8.21 -3.04 6.90
C TRP A 92 -8.83 -3.35 8.26
N LYS A 93 -10.14 -3.15 8.42
CA LYS A 93 -10.86 -3.51 9.65
C LYS A 93 -10.77 -5.01 9.97
N GLU A 94 -10.83 -5.87 8.96
CA GLU A 94 -10.65 -7.32 9.15
C GLU A 94 -9.24 -7.68 9.64
N ILE A 95 -8.21 -7.11 9.01
CA ILE A 95 -6.80 -7.29 9.43
C ILE A 95 -6.62 -6.81 10.86
N TYR A 96 -7.14 -5.63 11.17
CA TYR A 96 -7.10 -5.05 12.50
C TYR A 96 -7.71 -5.97 13.57
N ASN A 97 -8.91 -6.48 13.31
CA ASN A 97 -9.59 -7.43 14.19
C ASN A 97 -8.80 -8.74 14.35
N TYR A 98 -8.20 -9.24 13.27
CA TYR A 98 -7.38 -10.45 13.33
C TYR A 98 -6.13 -10.22 14.21
N LEU A 99 -5.43 -9.10 14.03
CA LEU A 99 -4.29 -8.73 14.86
C LEU A 99 -4.65 -8.67 16.35
N ASN A 100 -5.76 -8.02 16.70
CA ASN A 100 -6.22 -7.97 18.09
C ASN A 100 -6.60 -9.35 18.64
N LYS A 101 -7.25 -10.22 17.86
CA LYS A 101 -7.48 -11.62 18.27
C LYS A 101 -6.18 -12.36 18.59
N CYS A 102 -5.15 -12.20 17.76
CA CYS A 102 -3.83 -12.79 18.01
C CYS A 102 -3.18 -12.22 19.27
N ARG A 103 -3.30 -10.91 19.52
CA ARG A 103 -2.77 -10.24 20.72
C ARG A 103 -3.46 -10.72 21.99
N VAL A 104 -4.79 -10.82 22.00
CA VAL A 104 -5.56 -11.35 23.13
C VAL A 104 -5.17 -12.80 23.43
N LYS A 105 -5.03 -13.65 22.39
CA LYS A 105 -4.54 -15.03 22.56
C LYS A 105 -3.13 -15.08 23.18
N ALA A 106 -2.30 -14.08 22.87
CA ALA A 106 -0.96 -13.90 23.44
C ALA A 106 -0.95 -13.12 24.78
N LYS A 107 -2.11 -12.87 25.40
CA LYS A 107 -2.26 -12.09 26.64
C LYS A 107 -1.68 -10.67 26.57
N LYS A 108 -1.72 -10.06 25.38
CA LYS A 108 -1.32 -8.66 25.14
C LYS A 108 -2.56 -7.79 25.03
N GLU A 109 -2.45 -6.52 25.45
CA GLU A 109 -3.51 -5.53 25.29
C GLU A 109 -3.90 -5.34 23.83
N GLU A 110 -5.19 -5.12 23.57
CA GLU A 110 -5.68 -4.78 22.25
C GLU A 110 -5.15 -3.42 21.79
N LEU A 111 -4.90 -3.29 20.51
CA LEU A 111 -4.56 -2.01 19.91
C LEU A 111 -5.85 -1.16 19.75
N PRO A 112 -5.79 0.18 19.89
CA PRO A 112 -6.92 1.08 19.60
C PRO A 112 -7.14 1.30 18.09
N TYR A 113 -8.38 1.13 17.62
CA TYR A 113 -8.68 1.14 16.17
C TYR A 113 -8.24 2.43 15.46
N GLY A 114 -7.39 2.28 14.45
CA GLY A 114 -7.03 3.32 13.50
C GLY A 114 -7.61 3.05 12.11
N ARG A 115 -8.00 4.09 11.37
CA ARG A 115 -8.42 4.00 9.97
C ARG A 115 -7.19 3.99 9.06
N ILE A 116 -7.34 3.56 7.80
CA ILE A 116 -6.26 3.61 6.79
C ILE A 116 -5.68 5.02 6.65
N HIS A 117 -6.55 6.04 6.66
CA HIS A 117 -6.10 7.44 6.58
C HIS A 117 -5.24 7.86 7.78
N ASP A 118 -5.44 7.24 8.94
CA ASP A 118 -4.64 7.54 10.12
C ASP A 118 -3.19 7.05 9.93
N GLY A 119 -2.93 6.07 9.05
CA GLY A 119 -1.57 5.71 8.63
C GLY A 119 -0.82 6.85 7.92
N ARG A 120 -1.53 7.68 7.14
CA ARG A 120 -0.95 8.91 6.56
C ARG A 120 -0.64 9.95 7.65
N HIS A 121 -1.50 10.08 8.66
CA HIS A 121 -1.23 10.96 9.80
C HIS A 121 -0.01 10.47 10.58
N THR A 122 0.08 9.18 10.90
CA THR A 122 1.24 8.58 11.55
C THR A 122 2.51 8.81 10.75
N TYR A 123 2.48 8.61 9.42
CA TYR A 123 3.62 8.89 8.54
C TYR A 123 4.13 10.33 8.69
N ILE A 124 3.22 11.32 8.63
CA ILE A 124 3.58 12.75 8.76
C ILE A 124 4.11 13.04 10.17
N THR A 125 3.42 12.56 11.21
CA THR A 125 3.80 12.82 12.61
C THR A 125 5.18 12.25 12.93
N LEU A 126 5.46 11.00 12.56
CA LEU A 126 6.76 10.38 12.85
C LEU A 126 7.90 11.12 12.13
N LEU A 127 7.70 11.51 10.88
CA LEU A 127 8.71 12.28 10.14
C LEU A 127 8.97 13.66 10.76
N LEU A 128 7.96 14.36 11.27
CA LEU A 128 8.13 15.69 11.86
C LEU A 128 8.72 15.67 13.26
N HIS A 129 8.53 14.58 14.01
CA HIS A 129 8.97 14.50 15.41
C HIS A 129 10.22 13.65 15.62
N GLY A 130 10.59 12.80 14.68
CA GLY A 130 11.65 11.81 14.90
C GLY A 130 11.13 10.56 15.61
N ILE A 131 12.00 9.58 15.77
CA ILE A 131 11.74 8.34 16.52
C ILE A 131 12.87 8.11 17.51
N GLU A 132 12.55 7.99 18.79
CA GLU A 132 13.48 7.48 19.80
C GLU A 132 13.50 5.95 19.73
N LYS A 133 14.69 5.37 19.55
CA LYS A 133 14.91 3.92 19.53
C LYS A 133 15.06 3.38 20.95
N ASP A 134 14.98 2.06 21.09
CA ASP A 134 15.13 1.37 22.39
C ASP A 134 16.49 1.64 23.05
N ASP A 135 17.54 1.87 22.25
CA ASP A 135 18.89 2.23 22.70
C ASP A 135 19.07 3.72 23.04
N LYS A 136 17.98 4.49 23.09
CA LYS A 136 17.93 5.94 23.33
C LYS A 136 18.54 6.81 22.22
N SER A 137 18.97 6.23 21.11
CA SER A 137 19.32 7.00 19.92
C SER A 137 18.06 7.56 19.25
N ILE A 138 18.20 8.70 18.57
CA ILE A 138 17.07 9.39 17.91
C ILE A 138 17.29 9.35 16.41
N ILE A 139 16.31 8.85 15.67
CA ILE A 139 16.18 9.12 14.23
C ILE A 139 15.68 10.55 14.10
N ALA A 140 16.53 11.42 13.56
CA ALA A 140 16.24 12.84 13.43
C ALA A 140 14.99 13.09 12.56
N PRO A 141 14.19 14.13 12.87
CA PRO A 141 13.05 14.49 12.05
C PRO A 141 13.47 14.95 10.65
N ALA A 142 12.62 14.69 9.66
CA ALA A 142 12.77 15.19 8.29
C ALA A 142 12.29 16.63 8.15
N SER A 143 12.69 17.30 7.07
CA SER A 143 12.26 18.68 6.80
C SER A 143 10.75 18.79 6.65
N PHE A 144 10.15 19.76 7.34
CA PHE A 144 8.72 20.08 7.22
C PHE A 144 8.27 20.20 5.75
N PHE A 145 9.08 20.84 4.90
CA PHE A 145 8.76 21.02 3.48
C PHE A 145 8.73 19.69 2.72
N GLN A 146 9.76 18.85 2.89
CA GLN A 146 9.83 17.53 2.26
C GLN A 146 8.65 16.64 2.67
N VAL A 147 8.29 16.65 3.96
CA VAL A 147 7.17 15.85 4.48
C VAL A 147 5.84 16.29 3.86
N TYR A 148 5.58 17.59 3.79
CA TYR A 148 4.34 18.12 3.22
C TYR A 148 4.24 17.89 1.70
N GLU A 149 5.35 18.05 0.98
CA GLU A 149 5.42 17.77 -0.46
C GLU A 149 5.18 16.29 -0.75
N SER A 150 5.87 15.39 -0.03
CA SER A 150 5.68 13.94 -0.14
C SER A 150 4.24 13.51 0.16
N ALA A 151 3.64 14.11 1.20
CA ALA A 151 2.24 13.89 1.52
C ALA A 151 1.26 14.48 0.47
N GLY A 152 1.71 15.35 -0.43
CA GLY A 152 0.86 16.02 -1.43
C GLY A 152 0.02 17.15 -0.84
N HIS A 153 0.47 17.79 0.24
CA HIS A 153 -0.14 19.01 0.76
C HIS A 153 0.32 20.23 -0.05
N SER A 154 -0.55 21.23 -0.15
CA SER A 154 -0.13 22.55 -0.63
C SER A 154 0.40 23.33 0.57
N LEU A 155 1.60 23.91 0.46
CA LEU A 155 2.10 24.81 1.50
C LEU A 155 1.15 26.03 1.63
N PRO A 156 0.91 26.55 2.84
CA PRO A 156 0.17 27.79 3.02
C PRO A 156 0.81 28.94 2.22
N ARG A 157 0.02 29.85 1.64
CA ARG A 157 0.53 30.98 0.83
C ARG A 157 1.61 31.81 1.54
N ALA A 158 1.47 32.01 2.85
CA ALA A 158 2.46 32.73 3.66
C ALA A 158 3.83 32.03 3.74
N MET A 159 3.86 30.70 3.59
CA MET A 159 5.09 29.90 3.62
C MET A 159 5.67 29.63 2.23
N GLN A 160 4.87 29.74 1.17
CA GLN A 160 5.34 29.58 -0.23
C GLN A 160 6.39 30.64 -0.62
N ASN A 161 6.27 31.86 -0.08
CA ASN A 161 7.19 32.95 -0.39
C ASN A 161 8.50 32.90 0.42
N VAL A 162 8.54 32.18 1.55
CA VAL A 162 9.76 32.02 2.38
C VAL A 162 10.49 30.73 2.02
N SER A 163 9.76 29.69 1.59
CA SER A 163 10.36 28.43 1.11
C SER A 163 11.19 28.61 -0.16
N ASN A 164 10.74 29.48 -1.08
CA ASN A 164 11.41 29.69 -2.37
C ASN A 164 12.67 30.57 -2.30
N THR A 165 12.82 31.40 -1.26
CA THR A 165 13.92 32.39 -1.13
C THR A 165 14.88 32.14 0.02
N VAL A 166 14.49 31.39 1.07
CA VAL A 166 15.32 31.19 2.26
C VAL A 166 15.63 29.71 2.50
N TYR A 167 14.67 28.83 2.18
CA TYR A 167 14.80 27.40 2.42
C TYR A 167 14.93 26.57 1.13
N ASN A 168 15.31 27.13 -0.01
CA ASN A 168 15.76 26.34 -1.15
C ASN A 168 17.27 26.42 -1.37
N ASP A 169 17.95 27.43 -0.83
CA ASP A 169 19.38 27.68 -1.08
C ASP A 169 20.33 27.10 -0.01
N GLU A 170 19.83 26.66 1.15
CA GLU A 170 20.65 25.92 2.14
C GLU A 170 20.56 24.40 1.92
N THR A 171 21.30 23.95 0.90
CA THR A 171 21.48 22.58 0.42
C THR A 171 22.59 21.84 1.19
N GLY A 172 22.54 21.82 2.52
CA GLY A 172 23.60 21.24 3.35
C GLY A 172 23.25 19.94 4.07
N ASP A 173 22.09 19.89 4.74
CA ASP A 173 21.89 18.87 5.78
C ASP A 173 20.40 18.47 5.95
N ARG A 174 19.70 18.23 4.84
CA ARG A 174 18.29 17.78 4.88
C ARG A 174 18.21 16.26 4.84
N TRP A 175 17.76 15.70 5.95
CA TRP A 175 17.51 14.28 6.08
C TRP A 175 16.40 13.80 5.13
N ASP A 176 16.72 12.86 4.25
CA ASP A 176 15.77 12.29 3.29
C ASP A 176 14.71 11.44 4.02
N ILE A 177 13.44 11.60 3.64
CA ILE A 177 12.31 10.74 4.04
C ILE A 177 12.64 9.26 3.84
N THR A 178 13.28 8.92 2.72
CA THR A 178 13.69 7.55 2.40
C THR A 178 14.68 7.03 3.44
N ARG A 179 15.67 7.86 3.81
CA ARG A 179 16.66 7.54 4.84
C ARG A 179 15.99 7.33 6.19
N PHE A 180 15.08 8.22 6.58
CA PHE A 180 14.30 8.10 7.83
C PHE A 180 13.63 6.72 7.95
N TRP A 181 12.88 6.31 6.93
CA TRP A 181 12.15 5.04 6.98
C TRP A 181 13.05 3.82 6.84
N ASN A 182 14.18 3.93 6.13
CA ASN A 182 15.20 2.88 6.09
C ASN A 182 15.84 2.65 7.46
N GLU A 183 15.99 3.68 8.28
CA GLU A 183 16.51 3.55 9.65
C GLU A 183 15.42 3.17 10.67
N ALA A 184 14.16 3.53 10.42
CA ALA A 184 13.03 3.24 11.30
C ALA A 184 12.50 1.82 11.16
N ILE A 185 12.53 1.25 9.94
CA ILE A 185 12.04 -0.11 9.68
C ILE A 185 13.21 -1.07 9.72
N TYR A 186 13.34 -1.79 10.84
CA TYR A 186 14.42 -2.74 11.09
C TYR A 186 14.06 -4.19 10.70
N THR A 187 12.81 -4.46 10.32
CA THR A 187 12.36 -5.80 9.95
C THR A 187 12.79 -6.16 8.53
N ASP A 188 13.47 -7.30 8.35
CA ASP A 188 13.65 -7.90 7.02
C ASP A 188 12.33 -8.50 6.53
N ILE A 189 11.64 -7.75 5.67
CA ILE A 189 10.36 -8.14 5.09
C ILE A 189 10.51 -9.37 4.20
N ALA A 190 11.63 -9.53 3.49
CA ALA A 190 11.83 -10.68 2.60
C ALA A 190 12.05 -11.96 3.41
N GLU A 191 12.82 -11.89 4.49
CA GLU A 191 12.97 -13.01 5.43
C GLU A 191 11.63 -13.36 6.11
N CYS A 192 10.92 -12.36 6.64
CA CYS A 192 9.61 -12.58 7.27
C CYS A 192 8.60 -13.22 6.31
N TRP A 193 8.62 -12.81 5.03
CA TRP A 193 7.78 -13.42 3.99
C TRP A 193 8.17 -14.87 3.71
N ARG A 194 9.47 -15.16 3.53
CA ARG A 194 9.96 -16.53 3.31
C ARG A 194 9.55 -17.45 4.45
N PHE A 195 9.76 -17.04 5.69
CA PHE A 195 9.34 -17.80 6.87
C PHE A 195 7.82 -18.04 6.86
N ALA A 196 7.01 -17.04 6.53
CA ALA A 196 5.56 -17.21 6.43
C ALA A 196 5.15 -18.20 5.32
N CYS A 197 5.88 -18.24 4.20
CA CYS A 197 5.67 -19.22 3.14
C CYS A 197 6.03 -20.64 3.60
N GLU A 198 7.17 -20.82 4.28
CA GLU A 198 7.61 -22.10 4.82
C GLU A 198 6.62 -22.66 5.84
N VAL A 199 6.16 -21.83 6.78
CA VAL A 199 5.12 -22.23 7.76
C VAL A 199 3.85 -22.69 7.05
N ARG A 200 3.40 -21.97 6.02
CA ARG A 200 2.23 -22.38 5.24
C ARG A 200 2.45 -23.69 4.49
N GLN A 201 3.64 -23.91 3.94
CA GLN A 201 3.96 -25.16 3.27
C GLN A 201 3.90 -26.34 4.25
N ILE A 202 4.48 -26.18 5.45
CA ILE A 202 4.41 -27.19 6.50
C ILE A 202 2.95 -27.45 6.91
N GLU A 203 2.16 -26.39 7.12
CA GLU A 203 0.72 -26.52 7.40
C GLU A 203 0.00 -27.29 6.28
N GLU A 204 0.36 -27.06 5.01
CA GLU A 204 -0.21 -27.77 3.86
C GLU A 204 0.21 -29.24 3.76
N GLU A 205 1.46 -29.55 4.10
CA GLU A 205 1.97 -30.93 4.16
C GLU A 205 1.35 -31.72 5.30
N MET A 206 1.04 -31.05 6.42
CA MET A 206 0.37 -31.65 7.58
C MET A 206 -1.14 -31.85 7.39
N MET A 207 -1.77 -31.21 6.40
CA MET A 207 -3.19 -31.42 6.11
C MET A 207 -3.44 -32.82 5.55
N THR A 208 -4.54 -33.41 6.00
CA THR A 208 -5.09 -34.64 5.41
C THR A 208 -5.56 -34.40 3.97
N GLU A 209 -5.64 -35.46 3.17
CA GLU A 209 -6.17 -35.38 1.80
C GLU A 209 -7.60 -34.83 1.76
N LEU A 210 -8.42 -35.13 2.77
CA LEU A 210 -9.77 -34.59 2.90
C LEU A 210 -9.75 -33.07 3.12
N GLU A 211 -8.84 -32.55 3.95
CA GLU A 211 -8.70 -31.12 4.21
C GLU A 211 -8.19 -30.38 2.96
N LYS A 212 -7.21 -30.94 2.25
CA LYS A 212 -6.73 -30.39 0.97
C LYS A 212 -7.85 -30.32 -0.06
N ALA A 213 -8.60 -31.41 -0.24
CA ALA A 213 -9.74 -31.47 -1.16
C ALA A 213 -10.82 -30.44 -0.77
N THR A 214 -11.11 -30.30 0.53
CA THR A 214 -12.07 -29.33 1.04
C THR A 214 -11.63 -27.89 0.77
N LYS A 215 -10.35 -27.56 1.05
CA LYS A 215 -9.76 -26.23 0.77
C LYS A 215 -9.82 -25.91 -0.73
N GLN A 216 -9.51 -26.88 -1.58
CA GLN A 216 -9.58 -26.73 -3.03
C GLN A 216 -11.02 -26.53 -3.53
N ALA A 217 -11.98 -27.33 -3.03
CA ALA A 217 -13.39 -27.19 -3.37
C ALA A 217 -13.95 -25.82 -2.95
N GLN A 218 -13.61 -25.34 -1.75
CA GLN A 218 -13.99 -23.99 -1.30
C GLN A 218 -13.38 -22.90 -2.18
N LYS A 219 -12.12 -23.04 -2.60
CA LYS A 219 -11.48 -22.11 -3.54
C LYS A 219 -12.22 -22.07 -4.87
N GLN A 220 -12.52 -23.25 -5.43
CA GLN A 220 -13.24 -23.38 -6.70
C GLN A 220 -14.65 -22.77 -6.61
N GLN A 221 -15.40 -23.06 -5.55
CA GLN A 221 -16.73 -22.51 -5.33
C GLN A 221 -16.71 -20.97 -5.25
N ARG A 222 -15.71 -20.38 -4.56
CA ARG A 222 -15.55 -18.92 -4.50
C ARG A 222 -15.29 -18.34 -5.89
N LEU A 223 -14.45 -18.99 -6.70
CA LEU A 223 -14.15 -18.57 -8.07
C LEU A 223 -15.39 -18.63 -8.96
N GLU A 224 -16.15 -19.73 -8.91
CA GLU A 224 -17.37 -19.91 -9.67
C GLU A 224 -18.46 -18.91 -9.27
N LYS A 225 -18.66 -18.70 -7.96
CA LYS A 225 -19.60 -17.70 -7.46
C LYS A 225 -19.26 -16.31 -8.00
N ALA A 226 -17.99 -15.92 -7.93
CA ALA A 226 -17.58 -14.60 -8.40
C ALA A 226 -17.63 -14.50 -9.95
N LYS A 227 -17.40 -15.59 -10.70
CA LYS A 227 -17.64 -15.63 -12.16
C LYS A 227 -19.13 -15.46 -12.49
N ALA A 228 -20.02 -16.09 -11.73
CA ALA A 228 -21.46 -15.95 -11.88
C ALA A 228 -21.95 -14.54 -11.52
N GLU A 229 -21.36 -13.91 -10.50
CA GLU A 229 -21.62 -12.50 -10.17
C GLU A 229 -21.18 -11.56 -11.31
N ARG A 230 -20.08 -11.84 -12.01
CA ARG A 230 -19.66 -11.10 -13.21
C ARG A 230 -20.70 -11.18 -14.34
N LEU A 231 -21.29 -12.34 -14.59
CA LEU A 231 -22.32 -12.48 -15.63
C LEU A 231 -23.63 -11.74 -15.29
N LYS A 232 -23.86 -11.42 -14.01
CA LYS A 232 -25.07 -10.73 -13.54
C LYS A 232 -24.93 -9.20 -13.49
N GLY A 233 -23.71 -8.66 -13.46
CA GLY A 233 -23.46 -7.23 -13.41
C GLY A 233 -22.76 -6.73 -14.66
N ASN A 234 -23.18 -5.58 -15.22
CA ASN A 234 -22.31 -4.82 -16.11
C ASN A 234 -21.15 -4.30 -15.26
N PRO A 235 -19.91 -4.79 -15.42
CA PRO A 235 -18.79 -4.28 -14.64
C PRO A 235 -18.67 -2.77 -14.90
N PRO A 236 -18.46 -1.93 -13.87
CA PRO A 236 -18.24 -0.51 -14.09
C PRO A 236 -17.01 -0.33 -14.98
N GLU A 237 -17.20 0.24 -16.16
CA GLU A 237 -16.10 0.77 -16.96
C GLU A 237 -15.49 1.95 -16.17
N ASP A 238 -14.20 1.86 -15.85
CA ASP A 238 -13.46 2.95 -15.23
C ASP A 238 -13.35 4.10 -16.26
N ILE A 239 -14.18 5.14 -16.11
CA ILE A 239 -14.16 6.32 -16.99
C ILE A 239 -13.00 7.22 -16.54
N LEU A 240 -12.14 7.63 -17.48
CA LEU A 240 -11.17 8.69 -17.25
C LEU A 240 -11.90 10.04 -17.27
N ILE A 241 -11.84 10.80 -16.18
CA ILE A 241 -12.37 12.17 -16.15
C ILE A 241 -11.20 13.15 -16.06
N GLU A 242 -10.96 13.85 -17.17
CA GLU A 242 -10.07 15.00 -17.23
C GLU A 242 -10.81 16.24 -16.74
N TYR A 243 -10.20 17.00 -15.83
CA TYR A 243 -10.71 18.31 -15.45
C TYR A 243 -10.10 19.34 -16.42
N LYS A 244 -10.94 20.02 -17.20
CA LYS A 244 -10.57 21.25 -17.92
C LYS A 244 -10.31 22.39 -16.93
#